data_AF-A0AB34YJP9-F1
#
_entry.id   AF-A0AB34YJP9-F1
#
_cell.length_a   1.000
_cell.length_b   1.000
_cell.length_c   1.000
_cell.angle_alpha   90.00
_cell.angle_beta   90.00
_cell.angle_gamma   90.00
#
_symmetry.space_group_name_H-M   'P 1'
#
loop_
_entity.id
_entity.type
_entity.pdbx_description
1 polymer ?
#
loop_
_entity_poly.entity_id
_entity_poly.type
_entity_poly.pdbx_seq_one_letter_code
_entity_poly.pdbx_strand_id
1 'polypeptide(L)'
;MHFKTFYRLSLALPIIAPFSIMITGPNMITSWLALSLMFSGFEYLFFAAIAFYLIGRISSEKQLKRLYWLSPFIFVAIAVPSAYIQFLIEKMTNPDLKSGGLFILVAIFGVLFGYGYCFVVEILYQIFIRLGWITSSEAEVV
;
A
#
# COMPACT_ATOMS: atom_id res chain seq x y z
N MET A 1 -22.01 3.89 1.60
CA MET A 1 -20.69 4.53 1.34
C MET A 1 -20.40 4.45 -0.15
N HIS A 2 -19.82 5.51 -0.75
CA HIS A 2 -19.45 5.47 -2.18
C HIS A 2 -18.19 4.62 -2.38
N PHE A 3 -18.11 3.85 -3.48
CA PHE A 3 -16.98 2.92 -3.73
C PHE A 3 -15.61 3.61 -3.64
N LYS A 4 -15.46 4.82 -4.19
CA LYS A 4 -14.24 5.64 -4.07
C LYS A 4 -13.79 5.86 -2.61
N THR A 5 -14.73 6.07 -1.70
CA THR A 5 -14.44 6.30 -0.28
C THR A 5 -13.86 5.03 0.35
N PHE A 6 -14.39 3.85 0.00
CA PHE A 6 -13.84 2.58 0.47
C PHE A 6 -12.36 2.41 0.09
N TYR A 7 -12.02 2.57 -1.19
CA TYR A 7 -10.64 2.43 -1.65
C TYR A 7 -9.71 3.53 -1.11
N ARG A 8 -10.23 4.73 -0.81
CA ARG A 8 -9.46 5.77 -0.12
C ARG A 8 -9.17 5.41 1.34
N LEU A 9 -10.15 4.84 2.04
CA LEU A 9 -9.97 4.36 3.41
C LEU A 9 -9.01 3.17 3.46
N SER A 10 -9.05 2.27 2.47
CA SER A 10 -8.08 1.18 2.40
C SER A 10 -6.65 1.70 2.17
N LEU A 11 -6.42 2.79 1.44
CA LEU A 11 -5.10 3.41 1.37
C LEU A 11 -4.65 4.03 2.70
N ALA A 12 -5.58 4.44 3.56
CA ALA A 12 -5.24 4.96 4.88
C ALA A 12 -4.92 3.85 5.89
N LEU A 13 -5.36 2.61 5.64
CA LEU A 13 -5.26 1.53 6.61
C LEU A 13 -3.82 1.15 6.98
N PRO A 14 -2.85 1.05 6.05
CA PRO A 14 -1.45 0.82 6.40
C PRO A 14 -0.81 1.99 7.17
N ILE A 15 -1.40 3.19 7.09
CA ILE A 15 -0.97 4.34 7.89
C ILE A 15 -1.58 4.25 9.29
N ILE A 16 -2.89 3.95 9.40
CA ILE A 16 -3.62 3.97 10.67
C ILE A 16 -3.28 2.75 11.55
N ALA A 17 -3.13 1.56 10.96
CA ALA A 17 -2.85 0.32 11.66
C ALA A 17 -1.64 0.38 12.62
N PRO A 18 -0.48 0.93 12.24
CA PRO A 18 0.64 1.07 13.19
C PRO A 18 0.34 2.05 14.32
N PHE A 19 -0.34 3.18 14.06
CA PHE A 19 -0.67 4.15 15.11
C PHE A 19 -1.63 3.56 16.13
N SER A 20 -2.63 2.78 15.69
CA SER A 20 -3.54 2.10 16.62
C SER A 20 -2.82 1.05 17.47
N ILE A 21 -1.83 0.38 16.89
CA ILE A 21 -1.01 -0.61 17.56
C ILE A 21 -0.04 0.03 18.57
N MET A 22 0.54 1.20 18.29
CA MET A 22 1.41 1.91 19.23
C MET A 22 0.71 2.27 20.54
N ILE A 23 -0.62 2.43 20.52
CA ILE A 23 -1.43 2.72 21.72
C ILE A 23 -1.55 1.48 22.62
N THR A 24 -1.38 0.27 22.09
CA THR A 24 -1.55 -1.00 22.84
C THR A 24 -0.32 -1.44 23.64
N GLY A 25 0.76 -0.64 23.64
CA GLY A 25 2.01 -0.92 24.37
C GLY A 25 3.07 -1.65 23.53
N PRO A 26 4.32 -1.77 24.03
CA PRO A 26 5.43 -2.35 23.27
C PRO A 26 5.47 -3.88 23.38
N ASN A 27 4.99 -4.55 22.35
CA ASN A 27 5.12 -6.00 22.14
C ASN A 27 5.90 -6.28 20.84
N MET A 28 6.62 -7.41 20.76
CA MET A 28 7.57 -7.70 19.66
C MET A 28 6.96 -7.54 18.26
N ILE A 29 5.69 -7.89 18.08
CA ILE A 29 4.92 -7.73 16.82
C ILE A 29 4.75 -6.24 16.45
N THR A 30 4.54 -5.39 17.45
CA THR A 30 4.31 -3.94 17.26
C THR A 30 5.60 -3.23 16.87
N SER A 31 6.74 -3.66 17.43
CA SER A 31 8.06 -3.17 17.01
C SER A 31 8.40 -3.57 15.58
N TRP A 32 8.06 -4.79 15.16
CA TRP A 32 8.25 -5.25 13.79
C TRP A 32 7.38 -4.49 12.78
N LEU A 33 6.10 -4.25 13.11
CA LEU A 33 5.20 -3.44 12.30
C LEU A 33 5.68 -1.99 12.20
N ALA A 34 6.06 -1.38 13.33
CA ALA A 34 6.60 -0.02 13.36
C ALA A 34 7.89 0.11 12.54
N LEU A 35 8.80 -0.87 12.62
CA LEU A 35 10.03 -0.90 11.82
C LEU A 35 9.73 -1.02 10.31
N SER A 36 8.82 -1.91 9.91
CA SER A 36 8.47 -2.08 8.49
C SER A 36 7.93 -0.80 7.84
N LEU A 37 7.24 0.03 8.64
CA LEU A 37 6.71 1.32 8.24
C LEU A 37 7.71 2.46 8.37
N MET A 38 8.70 2.39 9.27
CA MET A 38 9.81 3.35 9.27
C MET A 38 10.70 3.21 8.01
N PHE A 39 10.91 1.99 7.53
CA PHE A 39 11.79 1.73 6.38
C PHE A 39 11.16 2.03 5.01
N SER A 40 9.83 2.18 4.91
CA SER A 40 9.14 2.50 3.64
C SER A 40 8.04 3.56 3.77
N GLY A 41 7.97 4.23 4.92
CA GLY A 41 6.85 5.09 5.27
C GLY A 41 6.76 6.31 4.36
N PHE A 42 7.89 6.88 3.96
CA PHE A 42 7.89 8.03 3.07
C PHE A 42 7.44 7.66 1.65
N GLU A 43 7.93 6.53 1.12
CA GLU A 43 7.56 5.98 -0.17
C GLU A 43 6.08 5.64 -0.20
N TYR A 44 5.57 5.04 0.88
CA TYR A 44 4.15 4.73 1.02
C TYR A 44 3.30 5.99 1.10
N LEU A 45 3.70 7.01 1.87
CA LEU A 45 2.97 8.27 1.95
C LEU A 45 2.91 8.98 0.60
N PHE A 46 4.02 8.99 -0.15
CA PHE A 46 4.07 9.54 -1.50
C PHE A 46 3.16 8.77 -2.46
N PHE A 47 3.24 7.44 -2.45
CA PHE A 47 2.36 6.56 -3.21
C PHE A 47 0.88 6.79 -2.86
N ALA A 48 0.55 6.85 -1.57
CA ALA A 48 -0.82 7.03 -1.08
C ALA A 48 -1.37 8.40 -1.50
N ALA A 49 -0.56 9.46 -1.45
CA ALA A 49 -0.96 10.78 -1.92
C ALA A 49 -1.30 10.78 -3.43
N ILE A 50 -0.45 10.15 -4.25
CA ILE A 50 -0.70 10.01 -5.70
C ILE A 50 -1.96 9.18 -5.95
N ALA A 51 -2.09 8.02 -5.31
CA ALA A 51 -3.23 7.14 -5.48
C ALA A 51 -4.52 7.83 -5.05
N PHE A 52 -4.54 8.52 -3.90
CA PHE A 52 -5.71 9.24 -3.40
C PHE A 52 -6.19 10.33 -4.38
N TYR A 53 -5.23 11.06 -4.98
CA TYR A 53 -5.49 12.05 -6.01
C TYR A 53 -6.10 11.41 -7.28
N LEU A 54 -5.47 10.34 -7.79
CA LEU A 54 -5.94 9.62 -8.98
C LEU A 54 -7.34 9.03 -8.80
N ILE A 55 -7.63 8.43 -7.63
CA ILE A 55 -8.95 7.89 -7.29
C ILE A 55 -10.03 8.98 -7.35
N GLY A 56 -9.70 10.21 -6.97
CA GLY A 56 -10.64 11.35 -7.04
C GLY A 56 -11.11 11.65 -8.46
N ARG A 57 -10.25 11.44 -9.45
CA ARG A 57 -10.50 11.75 -10.86
C ARG A 57 -11.15 10.63 -11.65
N ILE A 58 -11.14 9.40 -11.14
CA ILE A 58 -11.75 8.24 -11.80
C ILE A 58 -13.27 8.30 -11.64
N SER A 59 -14.03 8.20 -12.74
CA SER A 59 -15.51 8.17 -12.69
C SER A 59 -16.08 6.76 -12.61
N SER A 60 -15.38 5.77 -13.16
CA SER A 60 -15.87 4.38 -13.29
C SER A 60 -15.24 3.43 -12.27
N GLU A 61 -16.05 2.53 -11.70
CA GLU A 61 -15.58 1.46 -10.81
C GLU A 61 -14.55 0.55 -11.51
N LYS A 62 -14.77 0.21 -12.78
CA LYS A 62 -13.83 -0.60 -13.57
C LYS A 62 -12.45 0.04 -13.70
N GLN A 63 -12.39 1.35 -13.94
CA GLN A 63 -11.12 2.09 -13.99
C GLN A 63 -10.44 2.12 -12.61
N LEU A 64 -11.23 2.22 -11.55
CA LEU A 64 -10.71 2.21 -10.18
C LEU A 64 -10.08 0.87 -9.83
N LYS A 65 -10.78 -0.24 -10.11
CA LYS A 65 -10.25 -1.59 -9.92
C LYS A 65 -8.97 -1.80 -10.71
N ARG A 66 -8.91 -1.33 -11.96
CA ARG A 66 -7.68 -1.40 -12.77
C ARG A 66 -6.52 -0.65 -12.13
N LEU A 67 -6.73 0.58 -11.66
CA LEU A 67 -5.70 1.34 -10.93
C LEU A 67 -5.28 0.60 -9.65
N TYR A 68 -6.24 0.05 -8.93
CA TYR A 68 -6.00 -0.67 -7.68
C TYR A 68 -5.11 -1.90 -7.88
N TRP A 69 -5.38 -2.73 -8.88
CA TRP A 69 -4.56 -3.91 -9.20
C TRP A 69 -3.20 -3.58 -9.83
N LEU A 70 -3.03 -2.36 -10.35
CA LEU A 70 -1.73 -1.83 -10.79
C LEU A 70 -0.93 -1.21 -9.64
N SER A 71 -1.57 -0.96 -8.51
CA SER A 71 -0.97 -0.23 -7.41
C SER A 71 0.28 -0.89 -6.80
N PRO A 72 0.40 -2.24 -6.70
CA PRO A 72 1.65 -2.86 -6.24
C PRO A 72 2.84 -2.51 -7.13
N PHE A 73 2.65 -2.49 -8.46
CA PHE A 73 3.71 -2.10 -9.39
C PHE A 73 4.06 -0.62 -9.30
N ILE A 74 3.06 0.25 -9.13
CA ILE A 74 3.29 1.69 -8.93
C ILE A 74 4.11 1.91 -7.66
N PHE A 75 3.75 1.23 -6.56
CA PHE A 75 4.51 1.31 -5.31
C PHE A 75 5.95 0.80 -5.48
N VAL A 76 6.15 -0.35 -6.14
CA VAL A 76 7.48 -0.91 -6.39
C VAL A 76 8.34 0.02 -7.26
N ALA A 77 7.73 0.68 -8.25
CA ALA A 77 8.41 1.67 -9.08
C ALA A 77 8.88 2.91 -8.29
N ILE A 78 8.28 3.19 -7.13
CA ILE A 78 8.71 4.25 -6.20
C ILE A 78 9.73 3.70 -5.19
N ALA A 79 9.44 2.53 -4.61
CA ALA A 79 10.23 1.93 -3.54
C ALA A 79 11.62 1.47 -3.99
N VAL A 80 11.75 0.89 -5.19
CA VAL A 80 13.04 0.37 -5.69
C VAL A 80 14.06 1.49 -5.92
N PRO A 81 13.74 2.60 -6.62
CA PRO A 81 14.65 3.74 -6.72
C PRO A 81 15.00 4.35 -5.37
N SER A 82 14.03 4.46 -4.45
CA SER A 82 14.28 5.00 -3.11
C SER A 82 15.26 4.13 -2.32
N ALA A 83 15.05 2.81 -2.30
CA ALA A 83 15.95 1.86 -1.69
C ALA A 83 17.36 1.91 -2.31
N TYR A 84 17.45 2.12 -3.64
CA TYR A 84 18.72 2.29 -4.33
C TYR A 84 19.46 3.56 -3.88
N ILE A 85 18.76 4.69 -3.77
CA ILE A 85 19.33 5.94 -3.27
C ILE A 85 19.82 5.78 -1.83
N GLN A 86 19.01 5.16 -0.96
CA GLN A 86 19.38 4.87 0.43
C GLN A 86 20.65 4.01 0.49
N PHE A 87 20.73 2.95 -0.32
CA PHE A 87 21.93 2.12 -0.40
C PHE A 87 23.16 2.92 -0.83
N LEU A 88 23.05 3.84 -1.80
CA LEU A 88 24.16 4.70 -2.20
C LEU A 88 24.65 5.59 -1.05
N ILE A 89 23.73 6.15 -0.27
CA ILE A 89 24.04 6.96 0.92
C ILE A 89 24.76 6.12 1.98
N GLU A 90 24.24 4.94 2.29
CA GLU A 90 24.85 4.02 3.26
C GLU A 90 26.22 3.52 2.81
N LYS A 91 26.42 3.33 1.51
CA LYS A 91 27.72 2.95 0.96
C LYS A 91 28.78 4.05 1.11
N MET A 92 28.38 5.33 1.20
CA MET A 92 29.31 6.42 1.48
C MET A 92 29.86 6.37 2.90
N THR A 93 29.10 5.84 3.86
CA THR A 93 29.52 5.69 5.26
C THR A 93 30.12 4.33 5.55
N ASN A 94 29.78 3.29 4.76
CA ASN A 94 30.33 1.95 4.87
C ASN A 94 30.63 1.35 3.48
N PRO A 95 31.88 1.48 2.98
CA PRO A 95 32.25 1.07 1.63
C PRO A 95 32.14 -0.44 1.35
N ASP A 96 32.18 -1.27 2.39
CA ASP A 96 32.12 -2.74 2.29
C ASP A 96 30.69 -3.28 2.08
N LEU A 97 29.67 -2.40 2.13
CA LEU A 97 28.29 -2.78 1.88
C LEU A 97 28.11 -3.32 0.45
N LYS A 98 27.66 -4.57 0.35
CA LYS A 98 27.32 -5.21 -0.93
C LYS A 98 25.82 -5.10 -1.18
N SER A 99 25.43 -4.64 -2.37
CA SER A 99 24.02 -4.50 -2.77
C SER A 99 23.34 -5.80 -3.15
N GLY A 100 24.09 -6.91 -3.22
CA GLY A 100 23.79 -8.11 -4.03
C GLY A 100 22.42 -8.73 -3.79
N GLY A 101 21.40 -8.22 -4.48
CA GLY A 101 20.04 -8.75 -4.51
C GLY A 101 18.99 -8.00 -3.68
N LEU A 102 19.37 -7.02 -2.86
CA LEU A 102 18.43 -6.35 -1.96
C LEU A 102 17.24 -5.71 -2.72
N PHE A 103 17.50 -5.05 -3.85
CA PHE A 103 16.46 -4.39 -4.64
C PHE A 103 15.51 -5.36 -5.34
N ILE A 104 16.02 -6.52 -5.75
CA ILE A 104 15.20 -7.59 -6.36
C ILE A 104 14.27 -8.16 -5.29
N LEU A 105 14.78 -8.37 -4.06
CA LEU A 105 13.95 -8.79 -2.94
C LEU A 105 12.87 -7.73 -2.62
N VAL A 106 13.22 -6.45 -2.57
CA VAL A 106 12.24 -5.36 -2.39
C VAL A 106 11.16 -5.39 -3.48
N ALA A 107 11.54 -5.61 -4.74
CA ALA A 107 10.58 -5.71 -5.83
C ALA A 107 9.65 -6.93 -5.68
N ILE A 108 10.21 -8.12 -5.44
CA ILE A 108 9.45 -9.37 -5.29
C ILE A 108 8.51 -9.28 -4.09
N PHE A 109 9.02 -8.89 -2.91
CA PHE A 109 8.20 -8.77 -1.71
C PHE A 109 7.19 -7.64 -1.83
N GLY A 110 7.56 -6.49 -2.41
CA GLY A 110 6.64 -5.38 -2.65
C GLY A 110 5.46 -5.77 -3.54
N VAL A 111 5.72 -6.52 -4.62
CA VAL A 111 4.65 -7.08 -5.48
C VAL A 111 3.82 -8.11 -4.72
N LEU A 112 4.47 -9.06 -4.04
CA LEU A 112 3.78 -10.17 -3.35
C LEU A 112 2.87 -9.67 -2.22
N PHE A 113 3.41 -8.86 -1.30
CA PHE A 113 2.63 -8.29 -0.21
C PHE A 113 1.62 -7.25 -0.72
N GLY A 114 1.97 -6.46 -1.74
CA GLY A 114 1.05 -5.52 -2.37
C GLY A 114 -0.16 -6.23 -2.96
N TYR A 115 0.03 -7.33 -3.69
CA TYR A 115 -1.09 -8.12 -4.23
C TYR A 115 -1.87 -8.85 -3.14
N GLY A 116 -1.21 -9.38 -2.11
CA GLY A 116 -1.89 -9.94 -0.95
C GLY A 116 -2.81 -8.93 -0.28
N TYR A 117 -2.33 -7.69 -0.10
CA TYR A 117 -3.12 -6.58 0.41
C TYR A 117 -4.30 -6.24 -0.52
N CYS A 118 -4.06 -6.14 -1.83
CA CYS A 118 -5.11 -5.91 -2.82
C CYS A 118 -6.21 -6.96 -2.73
N PHE A 119 -5.83 -8.22 -2.63
CA PHE A 119 -6.77 -9.34 -2.54
C PHE A 119 -7.64 -9.28 -1.27
N VAL A 120 -7.03 -9.02 -0.10
CA VAL A 120 -7.77 -8.91 1.17
C VAL A 120 -8.78 -7.76 1.12
N VAL A 121 -8.36 -6.59 0.63
CA VAL A 121 -9.26 -5.42 0.50
C VAL A 121 -10.38 -5.68 -0.49
N GLU A 122 -10.12 -6.38 -1.61
CA GLU A 122 -11.17 -6.73 -2.56
C GLU A 122 -12.18 -7.71 -1.96
N ILE A 123 -11.73 -8.70 -1.16
CA ILE A 123 -12.65 -9.57 -0.41
C ILE A 123 -13.54 -8.74 0.52
N LEU A 124 -12.94 -7.81 1.28
CA LEU A 124 -13.69 -6.92 2.17
C LEU A 124 -14.67 -6.05 1.37
N TYR A 125 -14.26 -5.52 0.22
CA TYR A 125 -15.13 -4.74 -0.65
C TYR A 125 -16.38 -5.53 -1.07
N GLN A 126 -16.20 -6.77 -1.53
CA GLN A 126 -17.30 -7.65 -1.95
C GLN A 126 -18.23 -7.99 -0.78
N ILE A 127 -17.69 -8.23 0.41
CA ILE A 127 -18.49 -8.45 1.63
C ILE A 127 -19.32 -7.21 1.94
N PHE A 128 -18.72 -6.02 1.93
CA PHE A 128 -19.41 -4.76 2.28
C PHE A 128 -20.46 -4.36 1.24
N ILE A 129 -20.26 -4.69 -0.05
CA ILE A 129 -21.31 -4.55 -1.07
C ILE A 129 -22.49 -5.47 -0.75
N ARG A 130 -22.24 -6.76 -0.47
CA ARG A 130 -23.31 -7.72 -0.18
C ARG A 130 -24.12 -7.35 1.06
N LEU A 131 -23.51 -6.66 2.03
CA LEU A 131 -24.18 -6.13 3.22
C LEU A 131 -24.93 -4.81 2.96
N GLY A 132 -24.88 -4.25 1.75
CA GLY A 132 -25.52 -2.98 1.40
C GLY A 132 -24.80 -1.75 1.99
N TRP A 133 -23.59 -1.91 2.54
CA TRP A 133 -22.83 -0.81 3.15
C TRP A 133 -22.13 0.06 2.10
N ILE A 134 -21.88 -0.49 0.92
CA ILE A 134 -21.27 0.21 -0.21
C ILE A 134 -22.23 0.21 -1.40
N THR A 135 -22.46 1.39 -1.95
CA THR A 135 -23.23 1.57 -3.18
C THR A 135 -22.27 1.44 -4.36
N SER A 136 -22.37 0.33 -5.10
CA SER A 136 -21.66 0.15 -6.38
C SER A 136 -22.52 0.71 -7.50
N SER A 137 -21.90 1.37 -8.48
CA SER A 137 -22.62 1.84 -9.67
C SER A 137 -23.02 0.69 -10.61
N GLU A 138 -22.50 -0.52 -10.40
CA GLU A 138 -22.80 -1.71 -11.19
C GLU A 138 -23.94 -2.55 -10.58
N ALA A 139 -24.39 -2.22 -9.35
CA ALA A 139 -25.43 -2.97 -8.63
C ALA A 139 -26.87 -2.64 -9.08
N GLU A 140 -27.08 -1.70 -10.00
CA GLU A 140 -28.40 -1.37 -10.55
C GLU A 140 -28.83 -2.30 -11.72
N VAL A 141 -28.04 -3.33 -12.05
CA VAL A 141 -28.28 -4.18 -13.25
C VAL A 141 -28.51 -5.66 -12.92
N VAL A 142 -28.88 -6.02 -11.69
CA VAL A 142 -29.31 -7.40 -11.36
C VAL A 142 -30.67 -7.41 -10.68
#